data_AF-A0AAV8XKM7-F1
#
_entry.id   AF-A0AAV8XKM7-F1
#
_cell.length_a   1.000
_cell.length_b   1.000
_cell.length_c   1.000
_cell.angle_alpha   90.00
_cell.angle_beta   90.00
_cell.angle_gamma   90.00
#
_symmetry.space_group_name_H-M   'P 1'
#
loop_
_entity.id
_entity.type
_entity.pdbx_description
1 polymer ?
#
loop_
_entity_poly.entity_id
_entity_poly.type
_entity_poly.pdbx_seq_one_letter_code
_entity_poly.pdbx_strand_id
1 'polypeptide(L)'
;MVNAWLLYKRRAQEEGAQTMGLADFRIRVGSSLCLIGPQHSSQRGRKSDIEKELAKKKCSSMSCIPPKDVRRDETSHRPVYMDTHQRCKYSKCTGFSFIKCKKCSAALCLNKNKNCFKNFHCQ
;
A
#
# COMPACT_ATOMS: atom_id res chain seq x y z
N MET A 1 11.01 11.68 19.32
CA MET A 1 11.75 10.90 20.34
C MET A 1 12.71 11.75 21.18
N VAL A 2 13.55 12.62 20.59
CA VAL A 2 14.54 13.41 21.35
C VAL A 2 13.91 14.33 22.40
N ASN A 3 12.90 15.12 22.03
CA ASN A 3 12.25 16.04 22.99
C ASN A 3 11.52 15.29 24.12
N ALA A 4 10.85 14.18 23.79
CA ALA A 4 10.19 13.32 24.78
C ALA A 4 11.20 12.72 25.77
N TRP A 5 12.40 12.36 25.29
CA TRP A 5 13.50 11.88 26.14
C TRP A 5 14.04 12.97 27.07
N LEU A 6 14.25 14.20 26.58
CA LEU A 6 14.69 15.33 27.41
C LEU A 6 13.68 15.67 28.51
N LEU A 7 12.38 15.65 28.18
CA LEU A 7 11.30 15.84 29.16
C LEU A 7 11.27 14.73 30.22
N TYR A 8 11.45 13.48 29.81
CA TYR A 8 11.54 12.35 30.74
C TYR A 8 12.72 12.50 31.71
N LYS A 9 13.91 12.87 31.22
CA LYS A 9 15.08 13.08 32.09
C LYS A 9 14.84 14.21 33.10
N ARG A 10 14.21 15.31 32.68
CA ARG A 10 13.91 16.44 33.56
C ARG A 10 12.98 16.00 34.70
N ARG A 11 11.88 15.31 34.37
CA ARG A 11 10.95 14.80 35.39
C ARG A 11 11.60 13.82 36.35
N ALA A 12 12.42 12.90 35.86
CA ALA A 12 13.14 11.96 36.71
C ALA A 12 14.11 12.66 37.68
N GLN A 13 14.73 13.77 37.25
CA GLN A 13 15.57 14.58 38.12
C GLN A 13 14.76 15.33 39.19
N GLU A 14 13.60 15.87 38.84
CA GLU A 14 12.67 16.54 39.78
C GLU A 14 12.12 15.56 40.84
N GLU A 15 11.87 14.30 40.45
CA GLU A 15 11.37 13.23 41.32
C GLU A 15 12.51 12.50 42.08
N GLY A 16 13.77 12.88 41.86
CA GLY A 16 14.94 12.20 42.44
C GLY A 16 15.12 10.74 41.98
N ALA A 17 14.45 10.34 40.91
CA ALA A 17 14.45 8.98 40.38
C ALA A 17 15.61 8.75 39.40
N GLN A 18 16.13 7.52 39.37
CA GLN A 18 17.15 7.14 38.40
C GLN A 18 16.56 7.12 36.97
N THR A 19 17.18 7.85 36.05
CA THR A 19 16.80 7.81 34.63
C THR A 19 17.16 6.47 34.03
N MET A 20 16.20 5.79 33.38
CA MET A 20 16.49 4.57 32.59
C MET A 20 17.39 4.87 31.38
N GLY A 21 17.92 3.86 30.68
CA GLY A 21 18.69 4.08 29.46
C GLY A 21 17.84 4.60 28.29
N LEU A 22 18.43 5.33 27.35
CA LEU A 22 17.75 5.82 26.15
C LEU A 22 17.15 4.67 25.30
N ALA A 23 17.82 3.52 25.27
CA ALA A 23 17.35 2.33 24.56
C ALA A 23 16.07 1.78 25.21
N ASP A 24 16.06 1.60 26.53
CA ASP A 24 14.89 1.11 27.28
C ASP A 24 13.71 2.07 27.19
N PHE A 25 13.98 3.37 27.23
CA PHE A 25 12.96 4.39 27.00
C PHE A 25 12.30 4.23 25.63
N ARG A 26 13.09 4.02 24.57
CA ARG A 26 12.55 3.79 23.21
C ARG A 26 11.72 2.51 23.14
N ILE A 27 12.18 1.44 23.77
CA ILE A 27 11.45 0.16 23.81
C ILE A 27 10.11 0.35 24.52
N ARG A 28 10.09 0.95 25.72
CA ARG A 28 8.86 1.16 26.48
C ARG A 28 7.86 2.04 25.74
N VAL A 29 8.30 3.16 25.16
CA VAL A 29 7.43 4.02 24.35
C VAL A 29 6.87 3.25 23.16
N GLY A 30 7.70 2.47 22.46
CA GLY A 30 7.27 1.61 21.36
C GLY A 30 6.22 0.58 21.79
N SER A 31 6.48 -0.16 22.87
CA SER A 31 5.54 -1.14 23.43
C SER A 31 4.22 -0.50 23.82
N SER A 32 4.25 0.63 24.54
CA SER A 32 3.03 1.35 24.93
C SER A 32 2.24 1.80 23.70
N LEU A 33 2.88 2.33 22.65
CA LEU A 33 2.19 2.73 21.43
C LEU A 33 1.58 1.55 20.68
N CYS A 34 2.28 0.40 20.64
CA CYS A 34 1.76 -0.83 20.05
C CYS A 34 0.56 -1.40 20.82
N LEU A 35 0.48 -1.15 22.13
CA LEU A 35 -0.59 -1.65 23.00
C LEU A 35 -1.78 -0.69 23.11
N ILE A 36 -1.55 0.62 23.00
CA ILE A 36 -2.54 1.69 23.28
C ILE A 36 -3.17 2.25 21.99
N GLY A 37 -2.59 1.99 20.82
CA GLY A 37 -3.26 2.32 19.56
C GLY A 37 -4.59 1.57 19.46
N PRO A 38 -5.64 2.13 18.82
CA PRO A 38 -6.68 1.27 18.30
C PRO A 38 -5.94 0.18 17.53
N GLN A 39 -6.30 -1.07 17.80
CA GLN A 39 -6.04 -2.17 16.88
C GLN A 39 -6.77 -1.74 15.61
N HIS A 40 -6.18 -0.82 14.83
CA HIS A 40 -6.54 -0.60 13.47
C HIS A 40 -6.22 -1.98 12.92
N SER A 41 -7.26 -2.79 12.84
CA SER A 41 -7.23 -4.05 12.17
C SER A 41 -6.81 -3.65 10.77
N SER A 42 -5.50 -3.60 10.53
CA SER A 42 -4.93 -3.59 9.20
C SER A 42 -5.62 -4.78 8.58
N GLN A 43 -6.63 -4.51 7.75
CA GLN A 43 -7.73 -5.44 7.51
C GLN A 43 -7.16 -6.84 7.40
N ARG A 44 -7.39 -7.66 8.44
CA ARG A 44 -7.00 -9.07 8.42
C ARG A 44 -8.06 -9.80 7.60
N GLY A 45 -8.33 -9.27 6.42
CA GLY A 45 -9.00 -9.95 5.34
C GLY A 45 -7.93 -10.70 4.56
N ARG A 46 -8.20 -11.95 4.23
CA ARG A 46 -7.52 -12.65 3.15
C ARG A 46 -7.45 -11.68 1.96
N LYS A 47 -6.26 -11.14 1.69
CA LYS A 47 -6.00 -10.41 0.43
C LYS A 47 -6.61 -11.30 -0.66
N SER A 48 -7.58 -10.78 -1.42
CA SER A 48 -8.16 -11.52 -2.54
C SER A 48 -7.00 -12.07 -3.38
N ASP A 49 -7.15 -13.24 -3.99
CA ASP A 49 -6.03 -13.86 -4.71
C ASP A 49 -5.43 -12.89 -5.74
N ILE A 50 -6.25 -11.99 -6.28
CA ILE A 50 -5.83 -10.88 -7.15
C ILE A 50 -4.82 -9.95 -6.46
N GLU A 51 -5.10 -9.45 -5.26
CA GLU A 51 -4.20 -8.55 -4.50
C GLU A 51 -2.88 -9.23 -4.12
N LYS A 52 -2.91 -10.53 -3.79
CA LYS A 52 -1.67 -11.29 -3.52
C LYS A 52 -0.81 -11.43 -4.78
N GLU A 53 -1.43 -11.75 -5.90
CA GLU A 53 -0.74 -11.94 -7.18
C GLU A 53 -0.22 -10.63 -7.77
N LEU A 54 -0.93 -9.51 -7.55
CA LEU A 54 -0.44 -8.18 -7.92
C LEU A 54 0.76 -7.76 -7.08
N ALA A 55 0.78 -8.08 -5.77
CA ALA A 55 1.91 -7.79 -4.88
C ALA A 55 3.14 -8.68 -5.15
N LYS A 56 2.95 -9.94 -5.58
CA LYS A 56 4.06 -10.85 -5.94
C LYS A 56 4.78 -10.44 -7.21
N LYS A 57 4.11 -9.75 -8.14
CA LYS A 57 4.75 -9.13 -9.30
C LYS A 57 5.55 -7.91 -8.83
N LYS A 58 6.73 -8.16 -8.25
CA LYS A 58 7.72 -7.13 -7.89
C LYS A 58 7.86 -6.16 -9.07
N CYS A 59 7.48 -4.91 -8.82
CA CYS A 59 7.64 -3.82 -9.77
C CYS A 59 9.14 -3.58 -9.96
N SER A 60 9.73 -4.14 -11.02
CA SER A 60 11.03 -3.67 -11.49
C SER A 60 10.82 -2.28 -12.11
N SER A 61 11.21 -1.28 -11.35
CA SER A 61 11.51 0.11 -11.70
C SER A 61 10.49 1.04 -12.38
N MET A 62 9.30 0.66 -12.87
CA MET A 62 8.54 1.68 -13.65
C MET A 62 7.00 1.72 -13.62
N SER A 63 6.33 1.00 -12.72
CA SER A 63 4.89 1.24 -12.49
C SER A 63 4.41 0.54 -11.23
N CYS A 64 4.56 1.17 -10.07
CA CYS A 64 3.81 0.77 -8.89
C CYS A 64 2.32 0.83 -9.26
N ILE A 65 1.67 -0.33 -9.28
CA ILE A 65 0.22 -0.41 -9.48
C ILE A 65 -0.43 0.41 -8.37
N PRO A 66 -1.36 1.33 -8.68
CA PRO A 66 -1.99 2.16 -7.65
C PRO A 66 -2.69 1.32 -6.57
N PRO A 67 -2.80 1.84 -5.34
CA PRO A 67 -3.55 1.19 -4.27
C PRO A 67 -4.99 0.87 -4.69
N LYS A 68 -5.55 -0.18 -4.06
CA LYS A 68 -6.90 -0.69 -4.33
C LYS A 68 -7.97 0.40 -4.32
N ASP A 69 -7.87 1.36 -3.39
CA ASP A 69 -8.86 2.43 -3.24
C ASP A 69 -8.87 3.35 -4.47
N VAL A 70 -7.69 3.70 -5.01
CA VAL A 70 -7.56 4.50 -6.25
C VAL A 70 -7.92 3.69 -7.48
N ARG A 71 -7.66 2.37 -7.45
CA ARG A 71 -8.01 1.47 -8.55
C ARG A 71 -9.53 1.29 -8.67
N ARG A 72 -10.25 1.26 -7.55
CA ARG A 72 -11.69 0.98 -7.48
C ARG A 72 -12.58 2.17 -7.14
N ASP A 73 -12.04 3.38 -7.18
CA ASP A 73 -12.81 4.59 -6.89
C ASP A 73 -13.87 4.94 -7.93
N GLU A 74 -14.11 4.07 -8.93
CA GLU A 74 -15.08 4.17 -10.04
C GLU A 74 -15.09 5.52 -10.78
N THR A 75 -14.11 6.38 -10.53
CA THR A 75 -14.07 7.76 -10.97
C THR A 75 -12.83 7.99 -11.82
N SER A 76 -13.04 8.54 -13.02
CA SER A 76 -11.97 9.03 -13.90
C SER A 76 -11.00 7.98 -14.46
N HIS A 77 -11.38 6.69 -14.53
CA HIS A 77 -10.63 5.67 -15.28
C HIS A 77 -11.02 5.68 -16.76
N ARG A 78 -10.15 6.21 -17.62
CA ARG A 78 -10.36 6.23 -19.08
C ARG A 78 -9.33 5.37 -19.81
N PRO A 79 -9.74 4.51 -20.77
CA PRO A 79 -8.82 3.77 -21.61
C PRO A 79 -8.15 4.72 -22.61
N VAL A 80 -6.85 4.56 -22.81
CA VAL A 80 -6.04 5.28 -23.79
C VAL A 80 -5.23 4.28 -24.58
N TYR A 81 -5.16 4.47 -25.89
CA TYR A 81 -4.36 3.63 -26.77
C TYR A 81 -2.86 3.97 -26.63
N MET A 82 -2.03 2.96 -26.74
CA MET A 82 -0.57 3.02 -26.65
C MET A 82 0.03 2.58 -27.97
N ASP A 83 1.14 3.20 -28.36
CA ASP A 83 1.87 2.84 -29.59
C ASP A 83 2.53 1.46 -29.46
N THR A 84 2.90 1.07 -28.24
CA THR A 84 3.49 -0.24 -27.94
C THR A 84 2.57 -1.09 -27.08
N HIS A 85 2.47 -2.37 -27.41
CA HIS A 85 1.73 -3.31 -26.57
C HIS A 85 2.53 -3.61 -25.30
N GLN A 86 1.82 -3.72 -24.18
CA GLN A 86 2.39 -4.08 -22.89
C GLN A 86 1.65 -5.29 -22.31
N ARG A 87 2.31 -6.07 -21.46
CA ARG A 87 1.67 -7.20 -20.79
C ARG A 87 0.54 -6.69 -19.89
N CYS A 88 -0.62 -7.35 -19.96
CA CYS A 88 -1.76 -7.03 -19.13
C CYS A 88 -1.38 -7.14 -17.65
N LYS A 89 -1.64 -6.08 -16.88
CA LYS A 89 -1.32 -6.03 -15.44
C LYS A 89 -2.36 -6.76 -14.58
N TYR A 90 -3.50 -7.16 -15.15
CA TYR A 90 -4.48 -7.98 -14.44
C TYR A 90 -3.91 -9.38 -14.14
N SER A 91 -3.97 -9.82 -12.88
CA SER A 91 -3.28 -11.04 -12.43
C SER A 91 -3.73 -12.31 -13.15
N LYS A 92 -5.02 -12.43 -13.48
CA LYS A 92 -5.59 -13.59 -14.18
C LYS A 92 -5.44 -13.52 -15.71
N CYS A 93 -4.64 -12.58 -16.23
CA CYS A 93 -4.42 -12.42 -17.65
C CYS A 93 -2.93 -12.49 -17.98
N THR A 94 -2.60 -13.22 -19.04
CA THR A 94 -1.25 -13.35 -19.60
C THR A 94 -1.10 -12.66 -20.95
N GLY A 95 -2.17 -12.03 -21.46
CA GLY A 95 -2.19 -11.40 -22.77
C GLY A 95 -1.45 -10.05 -22.81
N PHE A 96 -1.29 -9.54 -24.02
CA PHE A 96 -0.78 -8.19 -24.28
C PHE A 96 -1.93 -7.25 -24.62
N SER A 97 -1.75 -5.96 -24.32
CA SER A 97 -2.73 -4.92 -24.61
C SER A 97 -2.06 -3.65 -25.07
N PHE A 98 -2.67 -3.01 -26.06
CA PHE A 98 -2.38 -1.64 -26.49
C PHE A 98 -3.18 -0.60 -25.68
N ILE A 99 -3.97 -1.03 -24.70
CA ILE A 99 -4.86 -0.13 -23.96
C ILE A 99 -4.34 -0.01 -22.54
N LYS A 100 -4.16 1.23 -22.07
CA LYS A 100 -3.83 1.54 -20.68
C LYS A 100 -4.88 2.44 -20.04
N CYS A 101 -5.06 2.34 -18.73
CA CYS A 101 -5.79 3.35 -17.98
C CYS A 101 -4.95 4.63 -17.85
N LYS A 102 -5.51 5.79 -18.19
CA LYS A 102 -4.83 7.10 -18.05
C LYS A 102 -4.43 7.41 -16.61
N LYS A 103 -5.31 7.09 -15.65
CA LYS A 103 -5.13 7.39 -14.23
C LYS A 103 -4.17 6.41 -13.54
N CYS A 104 -4.32 5.12 -13.82
CA CYS A 104 -3.51 4.09 -13.17
C CYS A 104 -2.23 3.71 -13.93
N SER A 105 -2.03 4.23 -15.14
CA SER A 105 -0.96 3.84 -16.06
C SER A 105 -0.85 2.32 -16.25
N ALA A 106 -1.98 1.61 -16.08
CA ALA A 106 -2.03 0.16 -16.10
C ALA A 106 -2.49 -0.36 -17.46
N ALA A 107 -1.67 -1.17 -18.14
CA ALA A 107 -2.05 -1.83 -19.39
C ALA A 107 -3.06 -2.95 -19.10
N LEU A 108 -4.24 -2.89 -19.71
CA LEU A 108 -5.37 -3.75 -19.41
C LEU A 108 -6.12 -4.10 -20.71
N CYS A 109 -6.35 -5.40 -20.93
CA CYS A 109 -7.11 -5.85 -22.10
C CYS A 109 -8.55 -5.30 -22.08
N LEU A 110 -8.97 -4.77 -23.23
CA LEU A 110 -10.34 -4.36 -23.50
C LEU A 110 -10.73 -4.88 -24.88
N ASN A 111 -11.08 -6.17 -24.93
CA ASN A 111 -11.51 -6.88 -26.13
C ASN A 111 -12.89 -7.51 -25.88
N LYS A 112 -13.61 -7.90 -26.95
CA LYS A 112 -14.92 -8.57 -26.86
C LYS A 112 -14.93 -9.77 -25.89
N ASN A 113 -13.87 -10.57 -25.91
CA ASN A 113 -13.78 -11.80 -25.10
C ASN A 113 -13.14 -11.59 -23.72
N LYS A 114 -12.41 -10.48 -23.51
CA LYS A 114 -11.63 -10.23 -22.29
C LYS A 114 -11.69 -8.75 -21.92
N ASN A 115 -12.47 -8.42 -20.90
CA ASN A 115 -12.57 -7.06 -20.36
C ASN A 115 -11.83 -6.97 -19.01
N CYS A 116 -10.50 -7.01 -19.08
CA CYS A 116 -9.65 -6.85 -17.89
C CYS A 116 -9.72 -5.43 -17.32
N PHE A 117 -10.07 -4.43 -18.13
CA PHE A 117 -10.26 -3.05 -17.68
C PHE A 117 -11.36 -2.96 -16.61
N LYS A 118 -12.55 -3.51 -16.89
CA LYS A 118 -13.66 -3.54 -15.92
C LYS A 118 -13.30 -4.36 -14.68
N ASN A 119 -12.73 -5.55 -14.84
CA ASN A 119 -12.37 -6.41 -13.71
C ASN A 119 -11.30 -5.77 -12.82
N PHE A 120 -10.39 -5.00 -13.40
CA PHE A 120 -9.36 -4.30 -12.63
C PHE A 120 -9.93 -3.09 -11.90
N HIS A 121 -11.00 -2.43 -12.36
CA HIS A 121 -11.53 -1.23 -11.72
C HIS A 121 -12.78 -1.47 -10.86
N CYS A 122 -13.58 -2.49 -11.11
CA CYS A 122 -14.85 -2.72 -10.39
C CYS A 122 -14.81 -3.89 -9.40
N GLN A 123 -13.80 -4.77 -9.46
CA GLN A 123 -13.76 -6.02 -8.69
C GLN A 123 -12.79 -5.98 -7.54
#